data_AF-A0A7S2CU66-F1
#
_entry.id   AF-A0A7S2CU66-F1
#
_cell.length_a   1.000
_cell.length_b   1.000
_cell.length_c   1.000
_cell.angle_alpha   90.00
_cell.angle_beta   90.00
_cell.angle_gamma   90.00
#
_symmetry.space_group_name_H-M   'P 1'
#
loop_
_entity.id
_entity.type
_entity.pdbx_description
1 polymer ?
#
loop_
_entity_poly.entity_id
_entity_poly.type
_entity_poly.pdbx_seq_one_letter_code
_entity_poly.pdbx_strand_id
1 'polypeptide(L)'
;RMSLPAAVATVASNGICPRYPVEPAPDTGRFGNTHLRWTVVFAALVVGIATLPLWLPVLAQRGAAWVTASMLGLFAILWLSIATGALWNFSTLCRQAARPTAVTKAAAGARRFRHIIVVPCYLDPIELLFDCLGSLLMQRHREKLVVVVAFERKTPCLEQKIEAVQAAFERRFGDLVISVHTIDWVREIPGGCSNKNYALRQAFK
;
A
#
# COMPACT_ATOMS: atom_id res chain seq x y z
N ARG A 1 -7.54 -20.02 12.21
CA ARG A 1 -6.43 -20.59 11.41
C ARG A 1 -7.06 -21.46 10.34
N MET A 2 -7.24 -20.93 9.14
CA MET A 2 -7.57 -21.76 7.97
C MET A 2 -6.34 -22.61 7.69
N SER A 3 -6.50 -23.93 7.60
CA SER A 3 -5.43 -24.82 7.13
C SER A 3 -5.00 -24.35 5.73
N LEU A 4 -3.69 -24.14 5.54
CA LEU A 4 -3.13 -23.84 4.22
C LEU A 4 -3.66 -24.87 3.22
N PRO A 5 -4.24 -24.45 2.08
CA PRO A 5 -4.71 -25.39 1.09
C PRO A 5 -3.53 -26.26 0.64
N ALA A 6 -3.77 -27.55 0.38
CA ALA A 6 -2.74 -28.53 0.03
C ALA A 6 -1.77 -28.02 -1.05
N ALA A 7 -2.26 -27.20 -1.99
CA ALA A 7 -1.46 -26.53 -3.02
C ALA A 7 -0.32 -25.64 -2.49
N VAL A 8 -0.49 -24.94 -1.35
CA VAL A 8 0.60 -24.14 -0.74
C VAL A 8 1.64 -25.04 -0.11
N ALA A 9 1.21 -26.16 0.48
CA ALA A 9 2.13 -27.13 1.05
C ALA A 9 3.02 -27.75 -0.04
N THR A 10 2.47 -28.04 -1.23
CA THR A 10 3.25 -28.59 -2.36
C THR A 10 4.25 -27.59 -2.95
N VAL A 11 3.90 -26.31 -3.02
CA VAL A 11 4.82 -25.25 -3.51
C VAL A 11 5.92 -24.98 -2.49
N ALA A 12 5.60 -24.99 -1.19
CA ALA A 12 6.58 -24.80 -0.12
C ALA A 12 7.48 -26.04 0.10
N SER A 13 6.98 -27.26 -0.11
CA SER A 13 7.73 -28.50 0.13
C SER A 13 8.74 -28.84 -0.96
N ASN A 14 8.56 -28.33 -2.19
CA ASN A 14 9.43 -28.67 -3.31
C ASN A 14 10.70 -27.80 -3.42
N GLY A 15 10.92 -26.82 -2.53
CA GLY A 15 12.21 -26.13 -2.39
C GLY A 15 12.65 -25.26 -3.58
N ILE A 16 11.82 -25.05 -4.60
CA ILE A 16 12.24 -24.42 -5.86
C ILE A 16 12.04 -22.90 -5.87
N CYS A 17 11.12 -22.35 -5.07
CA CYS A 17 10.94 -20.90 -4.96
C CYS A 17 11.31 -20.40 -3.56
N PRO A 18 12.40 -19.63 -3.41
CA PRO A 18 12.77 -19.11 -2.11
C PRO A 18 11.74 -18.07 -1.65
N ARG A 19 11.43 -18.06 -0.35
CA ARG A 19 10.45 -17.17 0.27
C ARG A 19 10.71 -15.69 -0.03
N TYR A 20 11.98 -15.35 -0.20
CA TYR A 20 12.47 -14.08 -0.72
C TYR A 20 13.58 -14.37 -1.73
N PRO A 21 13.83 -13.49 -2.71
CA PRO A 21 15.03 -13.58 -3.54
C PRO A 21 16.28 -13.69 -2.65
N VAL A 22 17.20 -14.59 -2.98
CA VAL A 22 18.46 -14.77 -2.23
C VAL A 22 19.34 -13.54 -2.34
N GLU A 23 19.30 -12.87 -3.50
CA GLU A 23 19.92 -11.57 -3.72
C GLU A 23 18.83 -10.52 -4.00
N PRO A 24 18.92 -9.32 -3.39
CA PRO A 24 18.02 -8.23 -3.71
C PRO A 24 18.11 -7.93 -5.21
N ALA A 25 16.98 -7.55 -5.83
CA ALA A 25 16.98 -7.12 -7.21
C ALA A 25 18.05 -6.03 -7.39
N PRO A 26 18.90 -6.09 -8.44
CA PRO A 26 19.98 -5.14 -8.63
C PRO A 26 19.38 -3.73 -8.67
N ASP A 27 19.75 -2.90 -7.70
CA ASP A 27 19.34 -1.50 -7.65
C ASP A 27 20.12 -0.72 -8.71
N THR A 28 19.67 -0.83 -9.95
CA THR A 28 20.15 0.01 -11.07
C THR A 28 19.59 1.43 -10.97
N GLY A 29 18.75 1.70 -9.98
CA GLY A 29 18.21 3.02 -9.72
C GLY A 29 19.31 3.94 -9.22
N ARG A 30 19.82 4.81 -10.09
CA ARG A 30 20.55 6.02 -9.67
C ARG A 30 19.58 6.99 -8.98
N PHE A 31 18.95 6.59 -7.89
CA PHE A 31 18.10 7.46 -7.09
C PHE A 31 18.95 8.22 -6.08
N GLY A 32 19.58 9.28 -6.57
CA GLY A 32 20.37 10.19 -5.75
C GLY A 32 21.67 9.58 -5.22
N ASN A 33 22.45 10.42 -4.53
CA ASN A 33 23.71 10.01 -3.93
C ASN A 33 23.42 9.12 -2.70
N THR A 34 23.95 7.89 -2.68
CA THR A 34 23.77 6.91 -1.60
C THR A 34 24.15 7.46 -0.23
N HIS A 35 25.12 8.39 -0.19
CA HIS A 35 25.60 9.04 1.03
C HIS A 35 24.89 10.38 1.31
N LEU A 36 24.38 11.06 0.28
CA LEU A 36 23.68 12.34 0.40
C LEU A 36 22.23 12.19 -0.05
N ARG A 37 21.44 11.50 0.77
CA ARG A 37 19.99 11.42 0.60
C ARG A 37 19.40 12.75 1.06
N TRP A 38 18.54 13.36 0.24
CA TRP A 38 17.79 14.57 0.62
C TRP A 38 17.04 14.41 1.95
N THR A 39 16.64 13.18 2.29
CA THR A 39 16.04 12.83 3.59
C THR A 39 16.98 13.09 4.77
N VAL A 40 18.29 12.85 4.63
CA VAL A 40 19.29 13.09 5.70
C VAL A 40 19.52 14.58 5.88
N VAL A 41 19.65 15.33 4.78
CA VAL A 41 19.76 16.80 4.81
C VAL A 41 18.52 17.41 5.45
N PHE A 42 17.34 16.94 5.06
CA PHE A 42 16.07 17.38 5.63
C PHE A 42 15.98 17.03 7.13
N ALA A 43 16.36 15.82 7.53
CA ALA A 43 16.38 15.41 8.93
C ALA A 43 17.35 16.28 9.77
N ALA A 44 18.54 16.57 9.26
CA ALA A 44 19.51 17.45 9.92
C ALA A 44 18.95 18.87 10.09
N LEU A 45 18.28 19.40 9.06
CA LEU A 45 17.61 20.70 9.12
C LEU A 45 16.49 20.71 10.18
N VAL A 46 15.66 19.66 10.22
CA VAL A 46 14.60 19.52 11.23
C VAL A 46 15.18 19.46 12.64
N VAL A 47 16.24 18.67 12.86
CA VAL A 47 16.90 18.57 14.18
C VAL A 47 17.53 19.90 14.59
N GLY A 48 18.16 20.60 13.64
CA GLY A 48 18.74 21.93 13.90
C GLY A 48 17.68 22.95 14.32
N ILE A 49 16.56 23.01 13.60
CA ILE A 49 15.43 23.89 13.94
C ILE A 49 14.79 23.47 15.27
N ALA A 50 14.58 22.18 15.50
CA ALA A 50 13.94 21.68 16.73
C ALA A 50 14.76 21.95 17.99
N THR A 51 16.09 21.93 17.88
CA THR A 51 17.01 22.16 19.01
C THR A 51 17.40 23.64 19.18
N LEU A 52 16.99 24.50 18.24
CA LEU A 52 17.27 25.93 18.23
C LEU A 52 16.96 26.66 19.56
N PRO A 53 15.86 26.34 20.29
CA PRO A 53 15.60 26.91 21.62
C PRO A 53 16.69 26.64 22.67
N LEU A 54 17.50 25.59 22.50
CA LEU A 54 18.50 25.16 23.48
C LEU A 54 19.82 25.92 23.33
N TRP A 55 20.25 26.22 22.10
CA TRP A 55 21.58 26.79 21.84
C TRP A 55 21.54 28.25 21.36
N LEU A 56 20.43 28.72 20.77
CA LEU A 56 20.29 30.12 20.33
C LEU A 56 20.49 31.14 21.48
N PRO A 57 19.96 30.93 22.71
CA PRO A 57 20.16 31.87 23.81
C PRO A 57 21.61 32.03 24.25
N VAL A 58 22.45 31.00 24.03
CA VAL A 58 23.87 31.03 24.35
C VAL A 58 24.65 31.85 23.32
N LEU A 59 24.27 31.77 22.04
CA LEU A 59 24.96 32.47 20.94
C LEU A 59 24.49 33.91 20.74
N ALA A 60 23.21 34.22 21.02
CA ALA A 60 22.62 35.53 20.73
C ALA A 60 21.68 35.98 21.85
N GLN A 61 22.24 36.51 22.95
CA GLN A 61 21.45 36.91 24.12
C GLN A 61 20.39 37.99 23.83
N ARG A 62 20.68 38.89 22.88
CA ARG A 62 19.72 39.91 22.45
C ARG A 62 18.77 39.32 21.41
N GLY A 63 17.49 39.21 21.77
CA GLY A 63 16.43 38.79 20.85
C GLY A 63 16.18 37.28 20.76
N ALA A 64 17.04 36.41 21.31
CA ALA A 64 16.81 34.96 21.32
C ALA A 64 15.49 34.57 21.98
N ALA A 65 15.07 35.27 23.03
CA ALA A 65 13.78 35.04 23.68
C ALA A 65 12.61 35.26 22.71
N TRP A 66 12.63 36.36 21.94
CA TRP A 66 11.58 36.68 20.96
C TRP A 66 11.56 35.71 19.78
N VAL A 67 12.72 35.31 19.27
CA VAL A 67 12.84 34.32 18.19
C VAL A 67 12.32 32.96 18.64
N THR A 68 12.74 32.51 19.83
CA THR A 68 12.31 31.21 20.39
C THR A 68 10.82 31.20 20.67
N ALA A 69 10.28 32.26 21.28
CA ALA A 69 8.85 32.39 21.54
C ALA A 69 8.01 32.42 20.26
N SER A 70 8.46 33.17 19.24
CA SER A 70 7.79 33.22 17.93
C SER A 70 7.76 31.86 17.24
N MET A 71 8.87 31.13 17.26
CA MET A 71 8.96 29.81 16.62
C MET A 71 8.10 28.78 17.35
N LEU A 72 8.17 28.72 18.68
CA LEU A 72 7.30 27.86 19.50
C LEU A 72 5.82 28.20 19.29
N GLY A 73 5.48 29.49 19.22
CA GLY A 73 4.12 29.94 18.92
C GLY A 73 3.63 29.47 17.55
N LEU A 74 4.46 29.59 16.51
CA LEU A 74 4.12 29.10 15.17
C LEU A 74 3.88 27.59 15.16
N PHE A 75 4.75 26.81 15.79
CA PHE A 75 4.57 25.36 15.92
C PHE A 75 3.31 25.01 16.73
N ALA A 76 3.03 25.73 17.81
CA ALA A 76 1.81 25.54 18.59
C ALA A 76 0.56 25.82 17.75
N ILE A 77 0.55 26.87 16.93
CA ILE A 77 -0.55 27.17 15.99
C ILE A 77 -0.70 26.05 14.95
N LEU A 78 0.40 25.56 14.37
CA LEU A 78 0.38 24.43 13.43
C LEU A 78 -0.19 23.16 14.07
N TRP A 79 0.26 22.81 15.28
CA TRP A 79 -0.25 21.64 15.98
C TRP A 79 -1.71 21.79 16.40
N LEU A 80 -2.12 22.98 16.82
CA LEU A 80 -3.51 23.29 17.14
C LEU A 80 -4.40 23.18 15.89
N SER A 81 -3.93 23.63 14.71
CA SER A 81 -4.69 23.51 13.46
C SER A 81 -4.85 22.05 13.01
N ILE A 82 -3.79 21.23 13.14
CA ILE A 82 -3.86 19.79 12.88
C ILE A 82 -4.84 19.11 13.86
N ALA A 83 -4.74 19.41 15.16
CA ALA A 83 -5.60 18.81 16.18
C ALA A 83 -7.07 19.19 16.00
N THR A 84 -7.36 20.47 15.72
CA THR A 84 -8.71 20.95 15.42
C THR A 84 -9.26 20.35 14.13
N GLY A 85 -8.44 20.25 13.07
CA GLY A 85 -8.82 19.57 11.82
C GLY A 85 -9.12 18.08 12.03
N ALA A 86 -8.29 17.38 12.81
CA ALA A 86 -8.51 15.98 13.16
C ALA A 86 -9.80 15.79 13.98
N LEU A 87 -10.04 16.65 14.98
CA LEU A 87 -11.26 16.63 15.78
C LEU A 87 -12.50 16.95 14.94
N TRP A 88 -12.40 17.93 14.03
CA TRP A 88 -13.48 18.27 13.10
C TRP A 88 -13.78 17.09 12.19
N ASN A 89 -12.76 16.47 11.60
CA ASN A 89 -12.93 15.32 10.72
C ASN A 89 -13.55 14.14 11.47
N PHE A 90 -13.05 13.83 12.67
CA PHE A 90 -13.62 12.78 13.52
C PHE A 90 -15.07 13.07 13.90
N SER A 91 -15.37 14.30 14.34
CA SER A 91 -16.73 14.73 14.67
C SER A 91 -17.66 14.67 13.45
N THR A 92 -17.13 14.97 12.27
CA THR A 92 -17.87 14.87 11.00
C THR A 92 -18.13 13.41 10.64
N LEU A 93 -17.14 12.54 10.77
CA LEU A 93 -17.32 11.10 10.61
C LEU A 93 -18.33 10.55 11.61
N CYS A 94 -18.30 10.95 12.88
CA CYS A 94 -19.30 10.50 13.86
C CYS A 94 -20.72 10.99 13.52
N ARG A 95 -20.86 12.24 13.04
CA ARG A 95 -22.15 12.79 12.59
C ARG A 95 -22.66 12.11 11.30
N GLN A 96 -21.75 11.81 10.37
CA GLN A 96 -22.05 11.18 9.09
C GLN A 96 -22.09 9.64 9.17
N ALA A 97 -21.61 9.04 10.26
CA ALA A 97 -21.77 7.64 10.60
C ALA A 97 -23.22 7.32 11.01
N ALA A 98 -24.18 7.97 10.37
CA ALA A 98 -25.54 7.46 10.26
C ALA A 98 -25.42 6.04 9.71
N ARG A 99 -25.64 5.07 10.60
CA ARG A 99 -25.67 3.67 10.21
C ARG A 99 -26.70 3.54 9.08
N PRO A 100 -26.34 2.93 7.94
CA PRO A 100 -27.27 2.85 6.83
C PRO A 100 -28.57 2.20 7.31
N THR A 101 -29.66 2.96 7.20
CA THR A 101 -31.02 2.54 7.56
C THR A 101 -31.43 1.32 6.73
N ALA A 102 -32.42 0.56 7.19
CA ALA A 102 -32.91 -0.60 6.45
C ALA A 102 -33.34 -0.24 5.01
N VAL A 103 -33.92 0.95 4.82
CA VAL A 103 -34.32 1.48 3.50
C VAL A 103 -33.13 1.76 2.60
N THR A 104 -32.09 2.43 3.11
CA THR A 104 -30.87 2.71 2.30
C THR A 104 -30.09 1.43 2.00
N LYS A 105 -30.05 0.47 2.93
CA LYS A 105 -29.50 -0.87 2.67
C LYS A 105 -30.28 -1.63 1.60
N ALA A 106 -31.62 -1.57 1.63
CA ALA A 106 -32.46 -2.22 0.63
C ALA A 106 -32.26 -1.62 -0.76
N ALA A 107 -32.25 -0.28 -0.85
CA ALA A 107 -31.97 0.43 -2.11
C ALA A 107 -30.55 0.17 -2.65
N ALA A 108 -29.54 0.12 -1.77
CA ALA A 108 -28.19 -0.24 -2.16
C ALA A 108 -28.07 -1.71 -2.59
N GLY A 109 -28.79 -2.62 -1.91
CA GLY A 109 -28.85 -4.05 -2.26
C GLY A 109 -29.51 -4.34 -3.60
N ALA A 110 -30.42 -3.45 -4.05
CA ALA A 110 -31.02 -3.53 -5.38
C ALA A 110 -30.04 -3.17 -6.51
N ARG A 111 -28.98 -2.43 -6.22
CA ARG A 111 -27.95 -2.08 -7.21
C ARG A 111 -27.02 -3.28 -7.43
N ARG A 112 -26.81 -3.64 -8.70
CA ARG A 112 -25.89 -4.71 -9.08
C ARG A 112 -24.52 -4.11 -9.40
N PHE A 113 -23.61 -4.19 -8.44
CA PHE A 113 -22.21 -3.83 -8.63
C PHE A 113 -21.35 -5.09 -8.73
N ARG A 114 -20.35 -5.06 -9.63
CA ARG A 114 -19.19 -5.94 -9.58
C ARG A 114 -18.04 -5.15 -8.97
N HIS A 115 -17.32 -5.75 -8.04
CA HIS A 115 -16.20 -5.12 -7.37
C HIS A 115 -14.89 -5.65 -7.96
N ILE A 116 -14.11 -4.77 -8.59
CA ILE A 116 -12.80 -5.12 -9.11
C ILE A 116 -11.77 -4.91 -7.99
N ILE A 117 -11.04 -5.97 -7.65
CA ILE A 117 -9.99 -5.94 -6.63
C ILE A 117 -8.67 -6.27 -7.32
N VAL A 118 -7.73 -5.32 -7.33
CA VAL A 118 -6.40 -5.52 -7.92
C VAL A 118 -5.38 -5.77 -6.82
N VAL A 119 -4.75 -6.93 -6.87
CA VAL A 119 -3.69 -7.36 -5.96
C VAL A 119 -2.36 -7.35 -6.74
N PRO A 120 -1.57 -6.26 -6.68
CA PRO A 120 -0.26 -6.24 -7.30
C PRO A 120 0.71 -7.13 -6.53
N CYS A 121 1.52 -7.90 -7.26
CA CYS A 121 2.53 -8.78 -6.69
C CYS A 121 3.84 -8.67 -7.46
N TYR A 122 4.95 -8.60 -6.72
CA TYR A 122 6.29 -8.70 -7.30
C TYR A 122 7.19 -9.60 -6.46
N LEU A 123 7.73 -9.09 -5.35
CA LEU A 123 8.61 -9.88 -4.47
C LEU A 123 7.86 -10.61 -3.36
N ASP A 124 6.53 -10.55 -3.36
CA ASP A 124 5.73 -11.09 -2.27
C ASP A 124 5.81 -12.63 -2.23
N PRO A 125 6.04 -13.22 -1.04
CA PRO A 125 5.97 -14.66 -0.87
C PRO A 125 4.56 -15.18 -1.17
N ILE A 126 4.46 -16.40 -1.69
CA ILE A 126 3.18 -16.95 -2.13
C ILE A 126 2.19 -17.12 -0.97
N GLU A 127 2.67 -17.39 0.24
CA GLU A 127 1.81 -17.52 1.42
C GLU A 127 1.07 -16.21 1.72
N LEU A 128 1.75 -15.06 1.58
CA LEU A 128 1.14 -13.75 1.80
C LEU A 128 0.08 -13.45 0.74
N LEU A 129 0.34 -13.82 -0.51
CA LEU A 129 -0.66 -13.72 -1.58
C LEU A 129 -1.87 -14.61 -1.28
N PHE A 130 -1.66 -15.82 -0.77
CA PHE A 130 -2.75 -16.74 -0.42
C PHE A 130 -3.55 -16.26 0.79
N ASP A 131 -2.92 -15.69 1.80
CA ASP A 131 -3.61 -15.06 2.93
C ASP A 131 -4.46 -13.88 2.45
N CYS A 132 -3.92 -13.05 1.56
CA CYS A 132 -4.64 -11.93 0.95
C CYS A 132 -5.87 -12.42 0.18
N LEU A 133 -5.71 -13.35 -0.76
CA LEU A 133 -6.82 -13.91 -1.54
C LEU A 133 -7.80 -14.71 -0.68
N GLY A 134 -7.31 -15.42 0.33
CA GLY A 134 -8.12 -16.13 1.31
C GLY A 134 -9.04 -15.20 2.09
N SER A 135 -8.55 -14.00 2.46
CA SER A 135 -9.40 -12.98 3.10
C SER A 135 -10.54 -12.48 2.20
N LEU A 136 -10.35 -12.49 0.88
CA LEU A 136 -11.39 -12.14 -0.09
C LEU A 136 -12.48 -13.21 -0.19
N LEU A 137 -12.12 -14.49 0.02
CA LEU A 137 -13.10 -15.58 0.04
C LEU A 137 -14.05 -15.52 1.24
N MET A 138 -13.67 -14.79 2.29
CA MET A 138 -14.49 -14.56 3.49
C MET A 138 -15.53 -13.44 3.30
N GLN A 139 -15.50 -12.73 2.16
CA GLN A 139 -16.48 -11.68 1.86
C GLN A 139 -17.86 -12.28 1.60
N ARG A 140 -18.91 -11.60 2.08
CA ARG A 140 -20.31 -12.05 1.95
C ARG A 140 -20.76 -12.26 0.49
N HIS A 141 -20.21 -11.48 -0.44
CA HIS A 141 -20.58 -11.49 -1.86
C HIS A 141 -19.37 -11.75 -2.77
N ARG A 142 -18.60 -12.81 -2.46
CA ARG A 142 -17.39 -13.18 -3.21
C ARG A 142 -17.65 -13.45 -4.70
N GLU A 143 -18.86 -13.89 -5.04
CA GLU A 143 -19.35 -14.10 -6.41
C GLU A 143 -19.46 -12.80 -7.22
N LYS A 144 -19.49 -11.63 -6.56
CA LYS A 144 -19.50 -10.32 -7.22
C LYS A 144 -18.11 -9.72 -7.37
N LEU A 145 -17.07 -10.40 -6.89
CA LEU A 145 -15.69 -9.95 -6.98
C LEU A 145 -15.08 -10.36 -8.32
N VAL A 146 -14.43 -9.41 -8.97
CA VAL A 146 -13.48 -9.63 -10.06
C VAL A 146 -12.10 -9.42 -9.44
N VAL A 147 -11.42 -10.52 -9.15
CA VAL A 147 -10.11 -10.47 -8.49
C VAL A 147 -9.02 -10.52 -9.56
N VAL A 148 -8.16 -9.52 -9.56
CA VAL A 148 -7.06 -9.38 -10.52
C VAL A 148 -5.75 -9.54 -9.78
N VAL A 149 -5.03 -10.63 -10.03
CA VAL A 149 -3.69 -10.83 -9.49
C VAL A 149 -2.68 -10.34 -10.53
N ALA A 150 -2.01 -9.25 -10.19
CA ALA A 150 -1.20 -8.48 -11.12
C ALA A 150 0.29 -8.69 -10.86
N PHE A 151 0.90 -9.61 -11.61
CA PHE A 151 2.32 -9.89 -11.53
C PHE A 151 3.13 -8.96 -12.46
N GLU A 152 4.35 -8.65 -12.07
CA GLU A 152 5.35 -8.10 -13.00
C GLU A 152 6.11 -9.23 -13.70
N ARG A 153 6.56 -9.01 -14.95
CA ARG A 153 7.33 -10.00 -15.73
C ARG A 153 8.59 -10.49 -15.00
N LYS A 154 9.17 -9.63 -14.15
CA LYS A 154 10.39 -9.92 -13.38
C LYS A 154 10.12 -10.70 -12.08
N THR A 155 8.86 -11.02 -11.77
CA THR A 155 8.49 -11.74 -10.54
C THR A 155 9.26 -13.07 -10.46
N PRO A 156 9.91 -13.38 -9.35
CA PRO A 156 10.58 -14.67 -9.18
C PRO A 156 9.57 -15.82 -9.16
N CYS A 157 9.89 -16.90 -9.87
CA CYS A 157 9.06 -18.09 -10.01
C CYS A 157 7.65 -17.78 -10.54
N LEU A 158 7.54 -16.80 -11.45
CA LEU A 158 6.28 -16.26 -11.96
C LEU A 158 5.30 -17.37 -12.36
N GLU A 159 5.73 -18.30 -13.21
CA GLU A 159 4.88 -19.36 -13.76
C GLU A 159 4.32 -20.26 -12.65
N GLN A 160 5.15 -20.63 -11.69
CA GLN A 160 4.74 -21.44 -10.53
C GLN A 160 3.74 -20.69 -9.65
N LYS A 161 3.95 -19.39 -9.42
CA LYS A 161 3.02 -18.56 -8.65
C LYS A 161 1.68 -18.43 -9.37
N ILE A 162 1.69 -18.24 -10.70
CA ILE A 162 0.48 -18.19 -11.51
C ILE A 162 -0.28 -19.51 -11.41
N GLU A 163 0.39 -20.63 -11.66
CA GLU A 163 -0.21 -21.97 -11.63
C GLU A 163 -0.81 -22.26 -10.24
N ALA A 164 -0.05 -21.98 -9.18
CA ALA A 164 -0.52 -22.19 -7.81
C ALA A 164 -1.75 -21.34 -7.47
N VAL A 165 -1.75 -20.06 -7.87
CA VAL A 165 -2.90 -19.16 -7.66
C VAL A 165 -4.12 -19.63 -8.47
N GLN A 166 -3.93 -20.01 -9.73
CA GLN A 166 -4.99 -20.54 -10.59
C GLN A 166 -5.57 -21.81 -9.97
N ALA A 167 -4.75 -22.81 -9.66
CA ALA A 167 -5.20 -24.05 -9.06
C ALA A 167 -5.95 -23.85 -7.73
N ALA A 168 -5.54 -22.89 -6.90
CA ALA A 168 -6.14 -22.66 -5.60
C ALA A 168 -7.42 -21.80 -5.62
N PHE A 169 -7.55 -20.87 -6.57
CA PHE A 169 -8.59 -19.83 -6.55
C PHE A 169 -9.46 -19.75 -7.80
N GLU A 170 -9.16 -20.52 -8.85
CA GLU A 170 -10.01 -20.59 -10.04
C GLU A 170 -11.47 -20.92 -9.66
N ARG A 171 -12.41 -20.17 -10.24
CA ARG A 171 -13.87 -20.28 -9.98
C ARG A 171 -14.32 -20.09 -8.53
N ARG A 172 -13.44 -19.58 -7.64
CA ARG A 172 -13.83 -19.26 -6.25
C ARG A 172 -14.34 -17.82 -6.07
N PHE A 173 -14.10 -16.96 -7.05
CA PHE A 173 -14.62 -15.60 -7.17
C PHE A 173 -15.60 -15.51 -8.34
N GLY A 174 -16.23 -14.35 -8.51
CA GLY A 174 -17.00 -14.07 -9.72
C GLY A 174 -16.13 -14.20 -10.98
N ASP A 175 -14.98 -13.54 -10.98
CA ASP A 175 -13.90 -13.76 -11.95
C ASP A 175 -12.55 -13.73 -11.26
N LEU A 176 -11.61 -14.52 -11.78
CA LEU A 176 -10.19 -14.45 -11.43
C LEU A 176 -9.40 -14.12 -12.70
N VAL A 177 -8.75 -12.96 -12.71
CA VAL A 177 -7.92 -12.49 -13.83
C VAL A 177 -6.47 -12.50 -13.37
N ILE A 178 -5.60 -13.16 -14.13
CA ILE A 178 -4.16 -13.09 -13.92
C ILE A 178 -3.58 -12.19 -15.00
N SER A 179 -2.87 -11.13 -14.60
CA SER A 179 -2.20 -10.24 -15.54
C SER A 179 -0.70 -10.23 -15.29
N VAL A 180 0.10 -10.25 -16.35
CA VAL A 180 1.56 -10.13 -16.28
C VAL A 180 2.01 -8.88 -17.01
N HIS A 181 2.47 -7.88 -16.26
CA HIS A 181 2.90 -6.61 -16.80
C HIS A 181 4.38 -6.63 -17.19
N THR A 182 4.68 -6.28 -18.45
CA THR A 182 6.04 -5.96 -18.91
C THR A 182 6.16 -4.44 -19.04
N ILE A 183 7.08 -3.84 -18.29
CA ILE A 183 7.26 -2.38 -18.20
C ILE A 183 7.70 -1.80 -19.55
N ASP A 184 6.99 -0.79 -20.03
CA ASP A 184 7.42 0.07 -21.13
C ASP A 184 8.33 1.18 -20.57
N TRP A 185 9.65 1.00 -20.71
CA TRP A 185 10.66 1.93 -20.20
C TRP A 185 10.64 3.32 -20.84
N VAL A 186 9.96 3.49 -21.98
CA VAL A 186 9.84 4.78 -22.66
C VAL A 186 8.65 5.58 -22.13
N ARG A 187 7.56 4.89 -21.78
CA ARG A 187 6.28 5.52 -21.42
C ARG A 187 5.91 5.44 -19.95
N GLU A 188 6.52 4.52 -19.20
CA GLU A 188 6.12 4.21 -17.83
C GLU A 188 7.27 4.25 -16.84
N ILE A 189 6.93 4.63 -15.60
CA ILE A 189 7.85 4.55 -14.46
C ILE A 189 7.60 3.21 -13.77
N PRO A 190 8.64 2.40 -13.51
CA PRO A 190 8.49 1.11 -12.85
C PRO A 190 7.91 1.27 -11.43
N GLY A 191 7.01 0.37 -11.06
CA GLY A 191 6.46 0.28 -9.71
C GLY A 191 5.00 -0.12 -9.65
N GLY A 192 4.48 -0.24 -8.43
CA GLY A 192 3.14 -0.78 -8.17
C GLY A 192 1.99 0.00 -8.82
N CYS A 193 2.15 1.31 -9.06
CA CYS A 193 1.12 2.11 -9.73
C CYS A 193 1.00 1.77 -11.23
N SER A 194 2.12 1.60 -11.92
CA SER A 194 2.15 1.21 -13.33
C SER A 194 1.55 -0.20 -13.52
N ASN A 195 1.96 -1.16 -12.68
CA ASN A 195 1.40 -2.52 -12.69
C ASN A 195 -0.13 -2.54 -12.44
N LYS A 196 -0.64 -1.78 -11.45
CA LYS A 196 -2.09 -1.66 -11.20
C LYS A 196 -2.86 -1.08 -12.39
N ASN A 197 -2.32 -0.05 -13.04
CA ASN A 197 -2.95 0.56 -14.21
C ASN A 197 -3.02 -0.43 -15.38
N TYR A 198 -1.94 -1.18 -15.63
CA TYR A 198 -1.96 -2.25 -16.63
C TYR A 198 -3.03 -3.30 -16.30
N ALA A 199 -3.06 -3.78 -15.06
CA ALA A 199 -4.00 -4.79 -14.59
C ALA A 199 -5.47 -4.34 -14.73
N LEU A 200 -5.79 -3.09 -14.39
CA LEU A 200 -7.13 -2.53 -14.56
C LEU A 200 -7.59 -2.55 -16.03
N ARG A 201 -6.68 -2.30 -16.97
CA ARG A 201 -6.98 -2.39 -18.42
C ARG A 201 -7.23 -3.82 -18.89
N GLN A 202 -6.69 -4.82 -18.19
CA GLN A 202 -6.98 -6.23 -18.48
C GLN A 202 -8.29 -6.69 -17.83
N ALA A 203 -8.65 -6.10 -16.68
CA ALA A 203 -9.87 -6.45 -15.95
C ALA A 203 -11.16 -6.00 -16.63
N PHE A 204 -11.08 -5.00 -17.52
CA PHE A 204 -12.23 -4.41 -18.21
C PHE A 204 -12.45 -4.97 -19.64
N LYS A 205 -11.97 -6.19 -19.92
CA LYS A 205 -12.21 -6.88 -21.20
C LYS A 205 -13.28 -7.94 -21.03
#